data_AF-A0A1H1LD49-F1
#
_entry.id   AF-A0A1H1LD49-F1
#
_cell.length_a   1.000
_cell.length_b   1.000
_cell.length_c   1.000
_cell.angle_alpha   90.00
_cell.angle_beta   90.00
_cell.angle_gamma   90.00
#
_symmetry.space_group_name_H-M   'P 1'
#
loop_
_entity.id
_entity.type
_entity.pdbx_description
1 polymer ?
#
loop_
_entity_poly.entity_id
_entity_poly.type
_entity_poly.pdbx_seq_one_letter_code
_entity_poly.pdbx_strand_id
1 'polypeptide(L)'
;MDKGYEKEHFATFKIKSTVAEKFRKYSRGIGESHSMTLLLMLEFFEYNQIAPYESLGPRMQTLESAIKKRINALVAIVRDIEKNQTLPTKGMLDALFEGLPAQTKKKIIPSFEEAFRNSEINAKDRPKIQTEPDHKDIRFMLNRIELVKPRFGHSHWKLAMDTDEIKRLKTKYHVYHD
;
A
#
# COMPACT_ATOMS: atom_id res chain seq x y z
N MET A 1 6.20 2.73 36.18
CA MET A 1 6.19 4.13 35.71
C MET A 1 5.90 4.08 34.24
N ASP A 2 4.87 4.79 33.81
CA ASP A 2 4.37 4.76 32.44
C ASP A 2 5.32 5.56 31.56
N LYS A 3 6.08 4.86 30.70
CA LYS A 3 7.18 5.46 29.94
C LYS A 3 6.64 6.45 28.91
N GLY A 4 7.13 7.68 28.91
CA GLY A 4 6.67 8.76 28.04
C GLY A 4 5.46 9.54 28.57
N TYR A 5 4.85 9.09 29.67
CA TYR A 5 3.69 9.70 30.31
C TYR A 5 3.97 10.07 31.78
N GLU A 6 5.24 10.12 32.18
CA GLU A 6 5.64 10.26 33.60
C GLU A 6 5.22 11.60 34.22
N LYS A 7 4.97 12.61 33.40
CA LYS A 7 4.59 13.97 33.82
C LYS A 7 3.10 14.25 33.70
N GLU A 8 2.30 13.29 33.22
CA GLU A 8 0.87 13.49 33.03
C GLU A 8 0.08 13.29 34.31
N HIS A 9 -0.98 14.09 34.45
CA HIS A 9 -1.94 13.93 35.55
C HIS A 9 -3.01 12.92 35.17
N PHE A 10 -3.43 12.11 36.14
CA PHE A 10 -4.54 11.17 35.92
C PHE A 10 -5.86 11.90 35.69
N ALA A 11 -6.57 11.51 34.63
CA ALA A 11 -7.93 11.92 34.37
C ALA A 11 -8.94 10.93 34.99
N THR A 12 -10.07 11.44 35.50
CA THR A 12 -11.16 10.60 36.01
C THR A 12 -12.14 10.28 34.89
N PHE A 13 -12.34 9.00 34.57
CA PHE A 13 -13.41 8.54 33.68
C PHE A 13 -14.27 7.48 34.37
N LYS A 14 -15.58 7.52 34.15
CA LYS A 14 -16.52 6.60 34.79
C LYS A 14 -16.85 5.44 33.85
N ILE A 15 -16.69 4.21 34.33
CA ILE A 15 -17.12 2.98 33.65
C ILE A 15 -17.93 2.11 34.60
N LYS A 16 -18.74 1.20 34.03
CA LYS A 16 -19.52 0.23 34.82
C LYS A 16 -18.57 -0.64 35.66
N SER A 17 -18.97 -0.94 36.89
CA SER A 17 -18.15 -1.70 37.86
C SER A 17 -17.68 -3.05 37.31
N THR A 18 -18.58 -3.81 36.69
CA THR A 18 -18.27 -5.12 36.10
C THR A 18 -17.23 -5.03 34.98
N VAL A 19 -17.27 -3.97 34.18
CA VAL A 19 -16.29 -3.69 33.11
C VAL A 19 -14.94 -3.30 33.72
N ALA A 20 -14.95 -2.46 34.76
CA ALA A 20 -13.73 -2.07 35.47
C ALA A 20 -13.01 -3.26 36.10
N GLU A 21 -13.76 -4.19 36.71
CA GLU A 21 -13.19 -5.42 37.26
C GLU A 21 -12.55 -6.32 36.19
N LYS A 22 -13.23 -6.49 35.05
CA LYS A 22 -12.69 -7.24 33.91
C LYS A 22 -11.40 -6.59 33.39
N PHE A 23 -11.41 -5.28 33.23
CA PHE A 23 -10.24 -4.52 32.78
C PHE A 23 -9.06 -4.62 33.76
N ARG A 24 -9.30 -4.50 35.07
CA ARG A 24 -8.26 -4.67 36.09
C ARG A 24 -7.65 -6.07 36.10
N LYS A 25 -8.43 -7.12 35.84
CA LYS A 25 -7.92 -8.49 35.69
C LYS A 25 -7.06 -8.60 34.43
N TYR A 26 -7.51 -8.04 33.31
CA TYR A 26 -6.78 -8.05 32.05
C TYR A 26 -5.44 -7.30 32.13
N SER A 27 -5.45 -6.07 32.65
CA SER A 27 -4.26 -5.23 32.88
C SER A 27 -3.21 -5.96 33.74
N ARG A 28 -3.64 -6.64 34.81
CA ARG A 28 -2.75 -7.51 35.61
C ARG A 28 -2.18 -8.70 34.83
N GLY A 29 -2.96 -9.27 33.91
CA GLY A 29 -2.52 -10.39 33.08
C GLY A 29 -1.44 -10.00 32.07
N ILE A 30 -1.51 -8.79 31.52
CA ILE A 30 -0.47 -8.27 30.59
C ILE A 30 0.70 -7.59 31.31
N GLY A 31 0.56 -7.28 32.61
CA GLY A 31 1.63 -6.69 33.43
C GLY A 31 1.78 -5.16 33.29
N GLU A 32 0.83 -4.50 32.64
CA GLU A 32 0.89 -3.06 32.34
C GLU A 32 -0.04 -2.25 33.24
N SER A 33 0.27 -0.95 33.38
CA SER A 33 -0.60 -0.01 34.10
C SER A 33 -1.97 0.10 33.42
N HIS A 34 -2.97 0.62 34.14
CA HIS A 34 -4.31 0.82 33.57
C HIS A 34 -4.31 1.79 32.37
N SER A 35 -3.52 2.86 32.44
CA SER A 35 -3.39 3.82 31.34
C SER A 35 -2.71 3.18 30.13
N MET A 36 -1.60 2.47 30.35
CA MET A 36 -0.87 1.80 29.27
C MET A 36 -1.66 0.66 28.64
N THR A 37 -2.40 -0.11 29.44
CA THR A 37 -3.29 -1.16 28.94
C THR A 37 -4.34 -0.57 27.99
N LEU A 38 -4.93 0.57 28.35
CA LEU A 38 -5.92 1.23 27.51
C LEU A 38 -5.30 1.77 26.21
N LEU A 39 -4.12 2.38 26.31
CA LEU A 39 -3.37 2.85 25.14
C LEU A 39 -3.05 1.70 24.18
N LEU A 40 -2.51 0.60 24.70
CA LEU A 40 -2.21 -0.60 23.90
C LEU A 40 -3.45 -1.16 23.21
N MET A 41 -4.62 -1.13 23.88
CA MET A 41 -5.87 -1.54 23.24
C MET A 41 -6.23 -0.63 22.06
N LEU A 42 -6.12 0.69 22.23
CA LEU A 42 -6.42 1.66 21.16
C LEU A 42 -5.46 1.52 19.99
N GLU A 43 -4.14 1.53 20.27
CA GLU A 43 -3.09 1.37 19.28
C GLU A 43 -3.22 0.05 18.53
N PHE A 44 -3.62 -1.03 19.20
CA PHE A 44 -3.85 -2.32 18.56
C PHE A 44 -4.96 -2.23 17.50
N PHE A 45 -6.09 -1.58 17.79
CA PHE A 45 -7.16 -1.44 16.81
C PHE A 45 -6.77 -0.50 15.66
N GLU A 46 -6.11 0.62 15.97
CA GLU A 46 -5.68 1.60 14.97
C GLU A 46 -4.62 1.05 14.02
N TYR A 47 -3.55 0.44 14.57
CA TYR A 47 -2.46 -0.11 13.78
C TYR A 47 -2.92 -1.25 12.87
N ASN A 48 -3.80 -2.11 13.38
CA ASN A 48 -4.33 -3.24 12.61
C ASN A 48 -5.54 -2.86 11.74
N GLN A 49 -6.01 -1.61 11.79
CA GLN A 49 -7.19 -1.11 11.05
C GLN A 49 -8.43 -2.01 11.21
N ILE A 50 -8.63 -2.56 12.41
CA ILE A 50 -9.72 -3.48 12.74
C ILE A 50 -10.70 -2.80 13.69
N ALA A 51 -11.99 -3.05 13.48
CA ALA A 51 -13.00 -2.50 14.38
C ALA A 51 -13.24 -3.43 15.58
N PRO A 52 -13.51 -2.90 16.80
CA PRO A 52 -13.73 -3.72 17.99
C PRO A 52 -14.92 -4.69 17.93
N TYR A 53 -15.85 -4.48 16.99
CA TYR A 53 -17.00 -5.34 16.74
C TYR A 53 -16.76 -6.42 15.68
N GLU A 54 -15.64 -6.35 14.95
CA GLU A 54 -15.30 -7.35 13.95
C GLU A 54 -14.85 -8.66 14.63
N SER A 55 -15.51 -9.76 14.27
CA SER A 55 -15.15 -11.08 14.77
C SER A 55 -13.97 -11.64 13.98
N LEU A 56 -12.77 -11.51 14.52
CA LEU A 56 -11.53 -12.06 13.94
C LEU A 56 -11.38 -13.58 14.16
N GLY A 57 -12.46 -14.23 14.62
CA GLY A 57 -12.44 -15.61 15.07
C GLY A 57 -11.57 -15.83 16.32
N PRO A 58 -11.43 -17.07 16.79
CA PRO A 58 -10.81 -17.36 18.08
C PRO A 58 -9.36 -16.89 18.24
N ARG A 59 -8.59 -16.75 17.13
CA ARG A 59 -7.13 -16.50 17.17
C ARG A 59 -6.52 -15.83 15.92
N MET A 60 -7.26 -15.14 15.04
CA MET A 60 -6.79 -14.75 13.68
C MET A 60 -6.33 -15.93 12.77
N GLN A 61 -6.19 -17.14 13.32
CA GLN A 61 -5.82 -18.38 12.64
C GLN A 61 -6.77 -18.74 11.49
N THR A 62 -8.02 -18.30 11.54
CA THR A 62 -8.98 -18.50 10.45
C THR A 62 -8.54 -17.78 9.18
N LEU A 63 -8.13 -16.51 9.28
CA LEU A 63 -7.61 -15.75 8.14
C LEU A 63 -6.29 -16.35 7.65
N GLU A 64 -5.36 -16.65 8.56
CA GLU A 64 -4.09 -17.30 8.20
C GLU A 64 -4.32 -18.65 7.48
N SER A 65 -5.25 -19.46 7.97
CA SER A 65 -5.62 -20.73 7.34
C SER A 65 -6.29 -20.55 5.99
N ALA A 66 -7.12 -19.52 5.82
CA ALA A 66 -7.78 -19.20 4.57
C ALA A 66 -6.75 -18.75 3.51
N ILE A 67 -5.77 -17.93 3.91
CA ILE A 67 -4.66 -17.51 3.05
C ILE A 67 -3.79 -18.71 2.68
N LYS A 68 -3.40 -19.56 3.65
CA LYS A 68 -2.63 -20.80 3.38
C LYS A 68 -3.36 -21.71 2.38
N LYS A 69 -4.67 -21.90 2.53
CA LYS A 69 -5.48 -22.69 1.59
C LYS A 69 -5.47 -22.08 0.18
N ARG A 70 -5.61 -20.76 0.05
CA ARG A 70 -5.55 -20.07 -1.25
C ARG A 70 -4.18 -20.21 -1.91
N ILE A 71 -3.09 -20.03 -1.14
CA ILE A 71 -1.72 -20.19 -1.65
C ILE A 71 -1.50 -21.64 -2.12
N ASN A 72 -1.91 -22.64 -1.34
CA ASN A 72 -1.78 -24.04 -1.73
C ASN A 72 -2.56 -24.37 -3.01
N ALA A 73 -3.74 -23.79 -3.18
CA ALA A 73 -4.52 -23.94 -4.41
C ALA A 73 -3.81 -23.29 -5.62
N LEU A 74 -3.26 -22.09 -5.46
CA LEU A 74 -2.47 -21.42 -6.51
C LEU A 74 -1.24 -22.24 -6.89
N VAL A 75 -0.50 -22.77 -5.91
CA VAL A 75 0.66 -23.65 -6.17
C VAL A 75 0.24 -24.90 -6.92
N ALA A 76 -0.91 -25.48 -6.60
CA ALA A 76 -1.43 -26.64 -7.34
C ALA A 76 -1.76 -26.29 -8.80
N ILE A 77 -2.42 -25.15 -9.04
CA ILE A 77 -2.71 -24.64 -10.39
C ILE A 77 -1.42 -24.41 -11.18
N VAL A 78 -0.43 -23.73 -10.58
CA VAL A 78 0.86 -23.47 -11.25
C VAL A 78 1.58 -24.78 -11.59
N ARG A 79 1.61 -25.75 -10.67
CA ARG A 79 2.19 -27.07 -10.93
C ARG A 79 1.45 -27.85 -12.03
N ASP A 80 0.13 -27.69 -12.11
CA ASP A 80 -0.68 -28.33 -13.15
C ASP A 80 -0.38 -27.73 -14.54
N ILE A 81 -0.32 -26.40 -14.62
CA ILE A 81 0.14 -25.69 -15.82
C ILE A 81 1.56 -26.14 -16.20
N GLU A 82 2.45 -26.28 -15.20
CA GLU A 82 3.83 -26.70 -15.44
C GLU A 82 3.89 -28.10 -16.08
N LYS A 83 3.15 -29.06 -15.51
CA LYS A 83 3.11 -30.45 -15.98
C LYS A 83 2.43 -30.62 -17.32
N ASN A 84 1.30 -29.94 -17.55
CA ASN A 84 0.46 -30.20 -18.70
C ASN A 84 0.79 -29.32 -19.91
N GLN A 85 1.36 -28.12 -19.70
CA GLN A 85 1.62 -27.17 -20.77
C GLN A 85 3.10 -26.88 -20.96
N THR A 86 3.80 -26.42 -19.92
CA THR A 86 5.16 -25.87 -20.12
C THR A 86 6.23 -26.95 -20.23
N LEU A 87 6.16 -28.04 -19.45
CA LEU A 87 7.13 -29.15 -19.54
C LEU A 87 7.08 -29.88 -20.89
N PRO A 88 5.91 -30.26 -21.43
CA PRO A 88 5.82 -30.89 -22.75
C PRO A 88 6.30 -29.95 -23.86
N THR A 89 5.91 -28.66 -23.80
CA THR A 89 6.35 -27.65 -24.78
C THR A 89 7.87 -27.49 -24.77
N LYS A 90 8.47 -27.46 -23.57
CA LYS A 90 9.92 -27.44 -23.42
C LYS A 90 10.56 -28.68 -24.06
N GLY A 91 10.06 -29.88 -23.74
CA GLY A 91 10.58 -31.13 -24.31
C GLY A 91 10.44 -31.19 -25.84
N MET A 92 9.34 -30.68 -26.40
CA MET A 92 9.17 -30.57 -27.85
C MET A 92 10.15 -29.60 -28.48
N LEU A 93 10.39 -28.44 -27.87
CA LEU A 93 11.39 -27.48 -28.33
C LEU A 93 12.79 -28.08 -28.25
N ASP A 94 13.13 -28.73 -27.13
CA ASP A 94 14.41 -29.40 -26.94
C ASP A 94 14.63 -30.47 -28.05
N ALA A 95 13.62 -31.29 -28.34
CA ALA A 95 13.67 -32.27 -29.43
C ALA A 95 13.79 -31.66 -30.84
N LEU A 96 13.15 -30.51 -31.09
CA LEU A 96 13.28 -29.75 -32.34
C LEU A 96 14.70 -29.19 -32.52
N PHE A 97 15.34 -28.78 -31.42
CA PHE A 97 16.68 -28.19 -31.44
C PHE A 97 17.82 -29.22 -31.34
N GLU A 98 17.56 -30.45 -30.89
CA GLU A 98 18.56 -31.54 -30.82
C GLU A 98 19.15 -31.93 -32.19
N GLY A 99 18.39 -31.79 -33.28
CA GLY A 99 18.82 -32.13 -34.64
C GLY A 99 19.48 -31.00 -35.44
N LEU A 100 19.53 -29.78 -34.90
CA LEU A 100 20.14 -28.63 -35.57
C LEU A 100 21.64 -28.58 -35.25
N PRO A 101 22.52 -28.27 -36.22
CA PRO A 101 23.95 -28.10 -35.93
C PRO A 101 24.08 -27.05 -34.84
N ALA A 102 24.68 -27.44 -33.72
CA ALA A 102 24.82 -26.57 -32.56
C ALA A 102 25.40 -25.24 -33.00
N GLN A 103 24.57 -24.19 -33.01
CA GLN A 103 25.11 -22.84 -33.02
C GLN A 103 25.82 -22.69 -31.68
N THR A 104 27.13 -22.92 -31.73
CA THR A 104 28.10 -22.86 -30.65
C THR A 104 28.22 -21.43 -30.14
N LYS A 105 27.17 -20.94 -29.49
CA LYS A 105 27.26 -19.92 -28.47
C LYS A 105 26.31 -20.35 -27.36
N LYS A 106 26.82 -21.19 -26.46
CA LYS A 106 26.31 -21.25 -25.09
C LYS A 106 26.36 -19.82 -24.55
N LYS A 107 25.29 -19.05 -24.73
CA LYS A 107 25.08 -17.85 -23.91
C LYS A 107 25.04 -18.39 -22.51
N ILE A 108 26.04 -18.02 -21.72
CA ILE A 108 26.08 -18.28 -20.29
C ILE A 108 24.76 -17.75 -19.76
N ILE A 109 23.87 -18.67 -19.39
CA ILE A 109 22.62 -18.31 -18.75
C ILE A 109 23.06 -17.83 -17.38
N PRO A 110 22.91 -16.54 -17.04
CA PRO A 110 23.30 -16.07 -15.72
C PRO A 110 22.53 -16.90 -14.67
N SER A 111 23.21 -17.22 -13.57
CA SER A 111 22.55 -17.87 -12.42
C SER A 111 21.30 -17.06 -12.04
N PHE A 112 20.29 -17.72 -11.46
CA PHE A 112 19.08 -17.03 -11.00
C PHE A 112 19.42 -15.82 -10.10
N GLU A 113 20.46 -15.92 -9.28
CA GLU A 113 21.00 -14.83 -8.47
C GLU A 113 21.61 -13.68 -9.30
N GLU A 114 22.33 -14.00 -10.38
CA GLU A 114 22.92 -13.02 -11.29
C GLU A 114 21.84 -12.33 -12.13
N ALA A 115 20.80 -13.07 -12.55
CA ALA A 115 19.64 -12.49 -13.22
C ALA A 115 18.89 -11.50 -12.31
N PHE A 116 18.79 -11.81 -11.01
CA PHE A 116 18.19 -10.90 -10.02
C PHE A 116 19.04 -9.64 -9.82
N ARG A 117 20.37 -9.78 -9.65
CA ARG A 117 21.29 -8.64 -9.58
C ARG A 117 21.27 -7.79 -10.85
N ASN A 118 21.23 -8.42 -12.02
CA ASN A 118 21.12 -7.73 -13.30
C ASN A 118 19.76 -7.04 -13.47
N SER A 119 18.68 -7.53 -12.84
CA SER A 119 17.37 -6.86 -12.81
C SER A 119 17.39 -5.60 -11.94
N GLU A 120 18.18 -5.58 -10.87
CA GLU A 120 18.42 -4.39 -10.04
C GLU A 120 19.27 -3.37 -10.80
N ILE A 121 20.26 -3.81 -11.57
CA ILE A 121 21.13 -2.95 -12.41
C ILE A 121 20.37 -2.40 -13.64
N ASN A 122 19.45 -3.17 -14.23
CA ASN A 122 18.60 -2.77 -15.36
C ASN A 122 17.35 -1.97 -14.95
N ALA A 123 17.33 -1.36 -13.75
CA ALA A 123 16.28 -0.43 -13.35
C ALA A 123 16.17 0.82 -14.26
N LYS A 124 17.15 1.05 -15.15
CA LYS A 124 17.15 2.17 -16.11
C LYS A 124 16.24 1.94 -17.33
N ASP A 125 15.93 0.69 -17.67
CA ASP A 125 15.12 0.33 -18.86
C ASP A 125 13.71 -0.17 -18.52
N ARG A 126 13.22 0.05 -17.29
CA ARG A 126 11.80 -0.14 -17.02
C ARG A 126 11.01 0.84 -17.88
N PRO A 127 9.93 0.43 -18.58
CA PRO A 127 8.94 1.40 -19.01
C PRO A 127 8.53 2.16 -17.76
N LYS A 128 8.83 3.46 -17.73
CA LYS A 128 8.47 4.33 -16.61
C LYS A 128 6.98 4.12 -16.39
N ILE A 129 6.61 3.54 -15.25
CA ILE A 129 5.25 3.65 -14.73
C ILE A 129 4.91 5.13 -14.87
N GLN A 130 3.83 5.44 -15.59
CA GLN A 130 3.42 6.82 -15.84
C GLN A 130 3.35 7.50 -14.47
N THR A 131 4.34 8.34 -14.22
CA THR A 131 4.39 9.19 -13.03
C THR A 131 3.18 10.10 -13.15
N GLU A 132 2.53 10.36 -12.01
CA GLU A 132 1.39 11.28 -11.90
C GLU A 132 1.54 12.44 -12.89
N PRO A 133 0.50 12.79 -13.67
CA PRO A 133 0.60 13.83 -14.68
C PRO A 133 1.22 15.07 -14.06
N ASP A 134 2.37 15.51 -14.60
CA ASP A 134 3.15 16.60 -14.05
C ASP A 134 2.31 17.88 -13.96
N HIS A 135 1.80 18.19 -12.78
CA HIS A 135 0.93 19.33 -12.50
C HIS A 135 1.72 20.64 -12.31
N LYS A 136 2.85 20.81 -13.01
CA LYS A 136 3.62 22.07 -13.05
C LYS A 136 2.74 23.29 -13.30
N ASP A 137 1.76 23.14 -14.18
CA ASP A 137 0.81 24.19 -14.53
C ASP A 137 -0.01 24.66 -13.33
N ILE A 138 -0.44 23.72 -12.46
CA ILE A 138 -1.19 24.04 -11.23
C ILE A 138 -0.30 24.78 -10.24
N ARG A 139 0.95 24.34 -10.06
CA ARG A 139 1.91 25.01 -9.18
C ARG A 139 2.16 26.46 -9.63
N PHE A 140 2.25 26.67 -10.94
CA PHE A 140 2.41 28.00 -11.51
C PHE A 140 1.20 28.90 -11.31
N MET A 141 -0.02 28.35 -11.42
CA MET A 141 -1.25 29.10 -11.11
C MET A 141 -1.32 29.53 -9.65
N LEU A 142 -0.99 28.64 -8.71
CA LEU A 142 -1.05 28.93 -7.28
C LEU A 142 -0.17 30.13 -6.88
N ASN A 143 0.97 30.33 -7.56
CA ASN A 143 1.86 31.46 -7.31
C ASN A 143 1.31 32.81 -7.80
N ARG A 144 0.32 32.82 -8.69
CA ARG A 144 -0.29 34.02 -9.28
C ARG A 144 -1.63 34.39 -8.65
N ILE A 145 -2.03 33.69 -7.59
CA ILE A 145 -3.27 33.94 -6.86
C ILE A 145 -3.05 35.09 -5.88
N GLU A 146 -3.81 36.17 -6.03
CA GLU A 146 -3.75 37.34 -5.17
C GLU A 146 -5.08 37.53 -4.43
N LEU A 147 -5.01 37.86 -3.14
CA LEU A 147 -6.20 38.15 -2.35
C LEU A 147 -6.64 39.60 -2.58
N VAL A 148 -7.79 39.78 -3.21
CA VAL A 148 -8.39 41.10 -3.41
C VAL A 148 -9.44 41.30 -2.32
N LYS A 149 -9.30 42.40 -1.57
CA LYS A 149 -10.28 42.85 -0.56
C LYS A 149 -10.96 44.13 -1.05
N PRO A 150 -12.13 44.05 -1.70
CA PRO A 150 -12.86 45.22 -2.17
C PRO A 150 -13.43 46.04 -1.00
N ARG A 151 -13.74 47.33 -1.22
CA ARG A 151 -14.37 48.20 -0.20
C ARG A 151 -15.83 47.81 0.10
N PHE A 152 -16.46 47.09 -0.82
CA PHE A 152 -17.81 46.55 -0.68
C PHE A 152 -17.84 45.11 -1.18
N GLY A 153 -18.35 44.20 -0.35
CA GLY A 153 -18.46 42.78 -0.66
C GLY A 153 -17.34 41.91 -0.04
N HIS A 154 -17.48 40.60 -0.22
CA HIS A 154 -16.55 39.62 0.34
C HIS A 154 -15.23 39.59 -0.44
N SER A 155 -14.13 39.39 0.30
CA SER A 155 -12.81 39.20 -0.30
C SER A 155 -12.78 37.94 -1.17
N HIS A 156 -12.12 38.02 -2.32
CA HIS A 156 -11.99 36.90 -3.25
C HIS A 156 -10.55 36.78 -3.75
N TRP A 157 -10.21 35.59 -4.19
CA TRP A 157 -8.92 35.30 -4.80
C TRP A 157 -9.01 35.59 -6.30
N LYS A 158 -8.11 36.44 -6.80
CA LYS A 158 -7.99 36.79 -8.21
C LYS A 158 -6.77 36.08 -8.78
N LEU A 159 -6.96 35.36 -9.89
CA LEU A 159 -5.87 34.80 -10.68
C LEU A 159 -5.68 35.67 -11.92
N ALA A 160 -4.54 36.35 -12.02
CA ALA A 160 -4.18 37.12 -13.21
C ALA A 160 -3.53 36.18 -14.23
N MET A 161 -4.19 35.97 -15.37
CA MET A 161 -3.68 35.15 -16.46
C MET A 161 -4.27 35.54 -17.81
N ASP A 162 -3.59 35.16 -18.89
CA ASP A 162 -4.01 35.48 -20.24
C ASP A 162 -5.19 34.61 -20.70
N THR A 163 -6.01 35.16 -21.60
CA THR A 163 -7.20 34.50 -22.12
C THR A 163 -6.88 33.22 -22.89
N ASP A 164 -5.72 33.16 -23.57
CA ASP A 164 -5.30 31.97 -24.29
C ASP A 164 -4.69 30.90 -23.35
N GLU A 165 -4.05 31.32 -22.25
CA GLU A 165 -3.60 30.40 -21.18
C GLU A 165 -4.79 29.70 -20.51
N ILE A 166 -5.89 30.42 -20.23
CA ILE A 166 -7.12 29.83 -19.66
C ILE A 166 -7.72 28.78 -20.59
N LYS A 167 -7.82 29.07 -21.89
CA LYS A 167 -8.40 28.13 -22.87
C LYS A 167 -7.60 26.83 -22.91
N ARG A 168 -6.26 26.91 -22.95
CA ARG A 168 -5.38 25.73 -22.95
C ARG A 168 -5.57 24.87 -21.71
N LEU A 169 -5.68 25.49 -20.53
CA LEU A 169 -5.91 24.77 -19.28
C LEU A 169 -7.29 24.12 -19.23
N LYS A 170 -8.33 24.82 -19.70
CA LYS A 170 -9.68 24.25 -19.80
C LYS A 170 -9.71 23.02 -20.71
N THR A 171 -9.01 23.05 -21.84
CA THR A 171 -8.89 21.88 -22.73
C THR A 171 -8.10 20.75 -22.08
N LYS A 172 -7.00 21.05 -21.40
CA LYS A 172 -6.12 20.04 -20.76
C LYS A 172 -6.81 19.30 -19.60
N TYR A 173 -7.66 20.00 -18.84
CA TYR A 173 -8.34 19.45 -17.66
C TYR A 173 -9.86 19.24 -17.86
N HIS A 174 -10.37 19.35 -19.09
CA HIS A 174 -11.76 19.00 -19.39
C HIS A 174 -11.92 17.47 -19.32
N VAL A 175 -12.43 17.00 -18.18
CA VAL A 175 -12.95 15.64 -18.02
C VAL A 175 -14.45 15.73 -18.34
N TYR A 176 -14.89 14.99 -19.35
CA TYR A 176 -16.30 14.89 -19.73
C TYR A 176 -17.17 14.57 -18.51
N HIS A 177 -18.21 15.38 -18.29
CA HIS A 177 -19.44 14.91 -17.64
C HIS A 177 -20.46 14.71 -18.75
N ASP A 178 -20.55 13.47 -19.23
CA ASP A 178 -21.77 12.87 -19.80
C ASP A 178 -21.94 11.50 -19.13
#